data_AF-V9FHU8-F1
#
_entry.id   AF-V9FHU8-F1
#
_cell.length_a   1.000
_cell.length_b   1.000
_cell.length_c   1.000
_cell.angle_alpha   90.00
_cell.angle_beta   90.00
_cell.angle_gamma   90.00
#
_symmetry.space_group_name_H-M   'P 1'
#
loop_
_entity.id
_entity.type
_entity.pdbx_description
1 polymer ?
#
loop_
_entity_poly.entity_id
_entity_poly.type
_entity_poly.pdbx_seq_one_letter_code
_entity_poly.pdbx_strand_id
1 'polypeptide(L)'
;MGDTWTPLRGIISLKRMSDVTSTYRSIIAAELQRLHDENSAKQREEAARREAQRDRTRSLVRLMQLDTRDEAKIALHAENAALYNQRAAILEQICLLQDRYQAEKKRLPSIPDKKERHEILQRAKAVRDRGVMALRHHLTQLEASAPPVVRPGSSSYAGNVSRAATPAAIVSLPDLMVYRPSRRSERVSATEYKQLMDQIRAVKLERQTMLDPYVANLKLARLWDRLHDTARCLENYESACQVMTEKELARIPPEMLEEVLEKQRLRRRAALHFLFSRALQRKQREEAADLLSKFIELALPEDRLKDVAYVDRILREQEYIEDPTLASPDEITFAIRNTNSLGHLTDLRFKLLKELLASSPTDPYLIESVANIHVRRGEFAAAEELTSRFVELPPVKRISLYGTLAELRFGL
;
A
#
# COMPACT_ATOMS: atom_id res chain seq x y z
N MET A 1 32.92 101.22 53.47
CA MET A 1 33.54 99.91 53.16
C MET A 1 32.43 98.89 53.17
N GLY A 2 32.03 98.39 52.00
CA GLY A 2 30.91 97.47 51.86
C GLY A 2 31.14 96.67 50.59
N ASP A 3 31.96 95.63 50.70
CA ASP A 3 32.31 94.74 49.60
C ASP A 3 31.16 93.78 49.33
N THR A 4 30.50 93.97 48.19
CA THR A 4 29.58 93.02 47.58
C THR A 4 30.37 91.85 46.98
N TRP A 5 30.41 90.72 47.68
CA TRP A 5 30.89 89.45 47.14
C TRP A 5 29.75 88.68 46.47
N THR A 6 29.86 88.48 45.15
CA THR A 6 28.98 87.62 44.34
C THR A 6 29.48 86.18 44.34
N PRO A 7 28.67 85.17 44.71
CA PRO A 7 29.04 83.76 44.56
C PRO A 7 28.35 83.16 43.33
N LEU A 8 28.93 83.32 42.13
CA LEU A 8 28.42 82.69 40.90
C LEU A 8 29.37 81.66 40.26
N ARG A 9 30.50 81.31 40.91
CA ARG A 9 31.45 80.33 40.35
C ARG A 9 31.28 78.87 40.81
N GLY A 10 30.48 78.58 41.83
CA GLY A 10 30.32 77.21 42.36
C GLY A 10 29.30 76.33 41.62
N ILE A 11 28.23 76.91 41.06
CA ILE A 11 27.07 76.15 40.54
C ILE A 11 27.32 75.60 39.13
N ILE A 12 28.16 76.28 38.33
CA ILE A 12 28.46 75.88 36.94
C ILE A 12 29.38 74.63 36.89
N SER A 13 30.23 74.44 37.90
CA SER A 13 31.18 73.32 37.97
C SER A 13 30.49 72.00 38.35
N LEU A 14 29.56 72.04 39.32
CA LEU A 14 28.78 70.87 39.73
C LEU A 14 27.81 70.37 38.64
N LYS A 15 27.20 71.29 37.88
CA LYS A 15 26.29 70.94 36.77
C LYS A 15 27.03 70.31 35.57
N ARG A 16 28.23 70.82 35.23
CA ARG A 16 29.10 70.18 34.23
C ARG A 16 29.60 68.80 34.67
N MET A 17 29.93 68.61 35.96
CA MET A 17 30.34 67.30 36.46
C MET A 17 29.18 66.28 36.54
N SER A 18 27.96 66.72 36.85
CA SER A 18 26.77 65.84 36.80
C SER A 18 26.39 65.45 35.37
N ASP A 19 26.52 66.37 34.40
CA ASP A 19 26.24 66.08 32.99
C ASP A 19 27.28 65.14 32.39
N VAL A 20 28.57 65.31 32.73
CA VAL A 20 29.64 64.40 32.31
C VAL A 20 29.48 63.01 32.92
N THR A 21 29.18 62.90 34.21
CA THR A 21 28.92 61.59 34.86
C THR A 21 27.63 60.91 34.38
N SER A 22 26.59 61.68 34.04
CA SER A 22 25.38 61.17 33.37
C SER A 22 25.69 60.61 31.98
N THR A 23 26.52 61.31 31.21
CA THR A 23 26.95 60.89 29.86
C THR A 23 27.78 59.61 29.93
N TYR A 24 28.73 59.49 30.86
CA TYR A 24 29.51 58.26 31.06
C TYR A 24 28.63 57.09 31.53
N ARG A 25 27.67 57.32 32.43
CA ARG A 25 26.72 56.27 32.85
C ARG A 25 25.86 55.79 31.68
N SER A 26 25.42 56.69 30.80
CA SER A 26 24.68 56.34 29.59
C SER A 26 25.52 55.52 28.60
N ILE A 27 26.79 55.87 28.42
CA ILE A 27 27.71 55.12 27.55
C ILE A 27 27.97 53.72 28.12
N ILE A 28 28.20 53.61 29.42
CA ILE A 28 28.40 52.31 30.10
C ILE A 28 27.13 51.45 30.00
N ALA A 29 25.94 52.03 30.21
CA ALA A 29 24.67 51.31 30.08
C ALA A 29 24.42 50.82 28.65
N ALA A 30 24.75 51.63 27.64
CA ALA A 30 24.65 51.24 26.23
C ALA A 30 25.62 50.09 25.87
N GLU A 31 26.86 50.13 26.37
CA GLU A 31 27.84 49.06 26.14
C GLU A 31 27.44 47.76 26.86
N LEU A 32 26.92 47.85 28.09
CA LEU A 32 26.38 46.69 28.82
C LEU A 32 25.19 46.07 28.10
N GLN A 33 24.29 46.89 27.54
CA GLN A 33 23.17 46.43 26.72
C GLN A 33 23.69 45.74 25.45
N ARG A 34 24.67 46.32 24.76
CA ARG A 34 25.28 45.70 23.57
C ARG A 34 25.89 44.33 23.88
N LEU A 35 26.65 44.23 24.97
CA LEU A 35 27.25 42.97 25.41
C LEU A 35 26.18 41.94 25.82
N HIS A 36 25.08 42.38 26.43
CA HIS A 36 23.94 41.52 26.76
C HIS A 36 23.24 40.99 25.51
N ASP A 37 23.03 41.84 24.51
CA ASP A 37 22.40 41.47 23.24
C ASP A 37 23.32 40.53 22.43
N GLU A 38 24.63 40.80 22.39
CA GLU A 38 25.63 39.92 21.78
C GLU A 38 25.68 38.53 22.45
N ASN A 39 25.66 38.49 23.79
CA ASN A 39 25.66 37.23 24.53
C ASN A 39 24.35 36.46 24.31
N SER A 40 23.22 37.15 24.31
CA SER A 40 21.90 36.57 23.99
C SER A 40 21.86 36.02 22.57
N ALA A 41 22.46 36.73 21.60
CA ALA A 41 22.55 36.26 20.21
C ALA A 41 23.41 34.99 20.10
N LYS A 42 24.59 34.97 20.75
CA LYS A 42 25.46 33.77 20.80
C LYS A 42 24.75 32.59 21.46
N GLN A 43 24.04 32.80 22.55
CA GLN A 43 23.27 31.74 23.21
C GLN A 43 22.15 31.18 22.33
N ARG A 44 21.45 32.04 21.59
CA ARG A 44 20.43 31.61 20.61
C ARG A 44 21.06 30.82 19.47
N GLU A 45 22.21 31.25 18.96
CA GLU A 45 22.94 30.55 17.90
C GLU A 45 23.42 29.17 18.37
N GLU A 46 24.02 29.08 19.55
CA GLU A 46 24.42 27.79 20.15
C GLU A 46 23.22 26.88 20.40
N ALA A 47 22.10 27.42 20.90
CA ALA A 47 20.88 26.66 21.11
C ALA A 47 20.34 26.09 19.79
N ALA A 48 20.27 26.91 18.74
CA ALA A 48 19.86 26.49 17.40
C ALA A 48 20.80 25.42 16.83
N ARG A 49 22.12 25.56 17.05
CA ARG A 49 23.12 24.56 16.62
C ARG A 49 22.92 23.21 17.32
N ARG A 50 22.68 23.23 18.65
CA ARG A 50 22.38 22.02 19.44
C ARG A 50 21.07 21.38 19.01
N GLU A 51 20.05 22.18 18.71
CA GLU A 51 18.76 21.70 18.20
C GLU A 51 18.91 21.01 16.84
N ALA A 52 19.57 21.67 15.88
CA ALA A 52 19.87 21.09 14.57
C ALA A 52 20.68 19.79 14.67
N GLN A 53 21.65 19.71 15.60
CA GLN A 53 22.39 18.47 15.83
C GLN A 53 21.49 17.37 16.40
N ARG A 54 20.62 17.69 17.36
CA ARG A 54 19.66 16.72 17.93
C ARG A 54 18.71 16.19 16.87
N ASP A 55 18.23 17.03 15.97
CA ASP A 55 17.30 16.61 14.93
C ASP A 55 17.97 15.74 13.86
N ARG A 56 19.21 16.05 13.49
CA ARG A 56 20.04 15.15 12.66
C ARG A 56 20.21 13.78 13.33
N THR A 57 20.55 13.74 14.62
CA THR A 57 20.68 12.47 15.35
C THR A 57 19.37 11.69 15.38
N ARG A 58 18.24 12.36 15.64
CA ARG A 58 16.91 11.73 15.63
C ARG A 58 16.54 11.18 14.25
N SER A 59 16.88 11.91 13.19
CA SER A 59 16.65 11.50 11.81
C SER A 59 17.42 10.22 11.48
N LEU A 60 18.73 10.18 11.79
CA LEU A 60 19.57 8.99 11.62
C LEU A 60 19.07 7.79 12.42
N VAL A 61 18.70 7.99 13.69
CA VAL A 61 18.12 6.92 14.52
C VAL A 61 16.82 6.40 13.89
N ARG A 62 15.98 7.26 13.33
CA ARG A 62 14.76 6.86 12.64
C ARG A 62 15.05 6.08 11.36
N LEU A 63 16.04 6.50 10.58
CA LEU A 63 16.50 5.79 9.38
C LEU A 63 16.97 4.37 9.73
N MET A 64 17.81 4.23 10.76
CA MET A 64 18.27 2.93 11.27
C MET A 64 17.10 2.06 11.73
N GLN A 65 16.12 2.63 12.43
CA GLN A 65 14.91 1.89 12.85
C GLN A 65 14.10 1.37 11.65
N LEU A 66 14.01 2.15 10.57
CA LEU A 66 13.33 1.72 9.36
C LEU A 66 14.08 0.57 8.68
N ASP A 67 15.41 0.69 8.60
CA ASP A 67 16.29 -0.32 8.01
C ASP A 67 16.22 -1.65 8.76
N THR A 68 16.40 -1.64 10.10
CA THR A 68 16.28 -2.86 10.92
C THR A 68 14.88 -3.48 10.84
N ARG A 69 13.82 -2.66 10.77
CA ARG A 69 12.45 -3.17 10.58
C ARG A 69 12.29 -3.85 9.23
N ASP A 70 12.99 -3.36 8.22
CA ASP A 70 12.95 -3.86 6.87
C ASP A 70 13.69 -5.19 6.72
N GLU A 71 14.92 -5.26 7.26
CA GLU A 71 15.70 -6.50 7.36
C GLU A 71 14.91 -7.63 8.04
N ALA A 72 14.22 -7.33 9.14
CA ALA A 72 13.37 -8.29 9.83
C ALA A 72 12.21 -8.80 8.95
N LYS A 73 11.65 -7.96 8.07
CA LYS A 73 10.59 -8.36 7.14
C LYS A 73 11.13 -9.21 6.00
N ILE A 74 12.31 -8.89 5.48
CA ILE A 74 12.99 -9.68 4.46
C ILE A 74 13.31 -11.08 5.00
N ALA A 75 13.88 -11.17 6.21
CA ALA A 75 14.18 -12.44 6.87
C ALA A 75 12.91 -13.30 7.04
N LEU A 76 11.83 -12.71 7.56
CA LEU A 76 10.57 -13.41 7.76
C LEU A 76 9.92 -13.83 6.43
N HIS A 77 10.05 -13.05 5.36
CA HIS A 77 9.60 -13.45 4.02
C HIS A 77 10.41 -14.64 3.50
N ALA A 78 11.73 -14.58 3.60
CA ALA A 78 12.63 -15.66 3.19
C ALA A 78 12.31 -16.98 3.92
N GLU A 79 12.10 -16.93 5.23
CA GLU A 79 11.70 -18.10 6.03
C GLU A 79 10.36 -18.68 5.56
N ASN A 80 9.36 -17.83 5.32
CA ASN A 80 8.06 -18.25 4.79
C ASN A 80 8.18 -18.90 3.40
N ALA A 81 8.92 -18.27 2.48
CA ALA A 81 9.15 -18.78 1.14
C ALA A 81 9.89 -20.13 1.16
N ALA A 82 10.92 -20.27 1.99
CA ALA A 82 11.64 -21.53 2.19
C ALA A 82 10.70 -22.66 2.66
N LEU A 83 9.82 -22.37 3.63
CA LEU A 83 8.83 -23.34 4.11
C LEU A 83 7.81 -23.72 3.05
N TYR A 84 7.32 -22.75 2.26
CA TYR A 84 6.43 -23.04 1.13
C TYR A 84 7.09 -23.92 0.08
N ASN A 85 8.36 -23.66 -0.24
CA ASN A 85 9.14 -24.46 -1.19
C ASN A 85 9.36 -25.88 -0.66
N GLN A 86 9.68 -26.05 0.62
CA GLN A 86 9.78 -27.37 1.27
C GLN A 86 8.45 -28.13 1.24
N ARG A 87 7.34 -27.44 1.53
CA ARG A 87 5.99 -28.01 1.45
C ARG A 87 5.67 -28.49 0.03
N ALA A 88 5.95 -27.68 -0.98
CA ALA A 88 5.74 -28.03 -2.37
C ALA A 88 6.55 -29.28 -2.76
N ALA A 89 7.83 -29.34 -2.37
CA ALA A 89 8.68 -30.49 -2.64
C ALA A 89 8.18 -31.79 -1.98
N ILE A 90 7.67 -31.73 -0.74
CA ILE A 90 7.08 -32.90 -0.07
C ILE A 90 5.81 -33.37 -0.79
N LEU A 91 4.95 -32.44 -1.19
CA LEU A 91 3.73 -32.78 -1.94
C LEU A 91 4.07 -33.41 -3.30
N GLU A 92 5.09 -32.92 -3.99
CA GLU A 92 5.59 -33.52 -5.23
C GLU A 92 6.11 -34.95 -5.00
N GLN A 93 6.87 -35.19 -3.93
CA GLN A 93 7.32 -36.54 -3.58
C GLN A 93 6.15 -37.49 -3.30
N ILE A 94 5.08 -37.01 -2.65
CA ILE A 94 3.85 -37.78 -2.45
C ILE A 94 3.22 -38.14 -3.80
N CYS A 95 3.12 -37.20 -4.75
CA CYS A 95 2.62 -37.45 -6.09
C CYS A 95 3.47 -38.50 -6.82
N LEU A 96 4.80 -38.40 -6.77
CA LEU A 96 5.71 -39.37 -7.39
C LEU A 96 5.54 -40.79 -6.83
N LEU A 97 5.31 -40.94 -5.52
CA LEU A 97 5.01 -42.24 -4.92
C LEU A 97 3.66 -42.80 -5.39
N GLN A 98 2.66 -41.94 -5.57
CA GLN A 98 1.37 -42.33 -6.12
C GLN A 98 1.49 -42.76 -7.58
N ASP A 99 2.23 -42.01 -8.39
CA ASP A 99 2.45 -42.30 -9.81
C ASP A 99 3.21 -43.61 -10.01
N ARG A 100 4.25 -43.86 -9.21
CA ARG A 100 4.97 -45.15 -9.20
C ARG A 100 4.02 -46.31 -8.90
N TYR A 101 3.17 -46.18 -7.89
CA TYR A 101 2.17 -47.20 -7.56
C TYR A 101 1.16 -47.42 -8.70
N GLN A 102 0.69 -46.35 -9.36
CA GLN A 102 -0.21 -46.47 -10.51
C GLN A 102 0.47 -47.10 -11.73
N ALA A 103 1.75 -46.78 -11.96
CA ALA A 103 2.54 -47.38 -13.03
C ALA A 103 2.71 -48.89 -12.82
N GLU A 104 3.06 -49.31 -11.59
CA GLU A 104 3.13 -50.73 -11.22
C GLU A 104 1.77 -51.40 -11.42
N LYS A 105 0.67 -50.80 -10.95
CA LYS A 105 -0.70 -51.32 -11.16
C LYS A 105 -1.04 -51.52 -12.64
N LYS A 106 -0.58 -50.63 -13.52
CA LYS A 106 -0.79 -50.74 -14.98
C LYS A 106 0.05 -51.85 -15.62
N ARG A 107 1.18 -52.24 -15.02
CA ARG A 107 2.04 -53.34 -15.49
C ARG A 107 1.51 -54.72 -15.07
N LEU A 108 0.72 -54.81 -14.00
CA LEU A 108 0.22 -56.10 -13.48
C LEU A 108 -0.52 -56.99 -14.50
N PRO A 109 -1.33 -56.48 -15.45
CA PRO A 109 -2.02 -57.34 -16.43
C PRO A 109 -1.09 -58.17 -17.32
N SER A 110 0.19 -57.79 -17.48
CA SER A 110 1.15 -58.54 -18.30
C SER A 110 1.77 -59.74 -17.57
N ILE A 111 1.47 -59.94 -16.29
CA ILE A 111 2.00 -61.05 -15.48
C ILE A 111 0.95 -62.18 -15.43
N PRO A 112 1.28 -63.39 -15.91
CA PRO A 112 0.31 -64.49 -15.95
C PRO A 112 -0.04 -65.04 -14.56
N ASP A 113 0.93 -65.18 -13.66
CA ASP A 113 0.69 -65.69 -12.31
C ASP A 113 -0.13 -64.72 -11.45
N LYS A 114 -1.21 -65.22 -10.87
CA LYS A 114 -2.09 -64.46 -9.96
C LYS A 114 -1.43 -64.17 -8.62
N LYS A 115 -0.64 -65.13 -8.10
CA LYS A 115 0.02 -64.98 -6.79
C LYS A 115 1.12 -63.92 -6.87
N GLU A 116 1.99 -64.04 -7.87
CA GLU A 116 3.03 -63.05 -8.15
C GLU A 116 2.46 -61.63 -8.35
N ARG A 117 1.37 -61.49 -9.12
CA ARG A 117 0.66 -60.20 -9.27
C ARG A 117 0.22 -59.60 -7.94
N HIS A 118 -0.37 -60.41 -7.07
CA HIS A 118 -0.83 -59.93 -5.77
C HIS A 118 0.34 -59.50 -4.88
N GLU A 119 1.42 -60.27 -4.86
CA GLU A 119 2.61 -59.95 -4.07
C GLU A 119 3.28 -58.65 -4.54
N ILE A 120 3.44 -58.46 -5.85
CA ILE A 120 4.02 -57.23 -6.41
C ILE A 120 3.14 -56.01 -6.07
N LEU A 121 1.82 -56.14 -6.21
CA LEU A 121 0.89 -55.07 -5.87
C LEU A 121 0.93 -54.72 -4.37
N GLN A 122 0.99 -55.71 -3.49
CA GLN A 122 1.06 -55.47 -2.04
C GLN A 122 2.39 -54.85 -1.64
N ARG A 123 3.51 -55.28 -2.24
CA ARG A 123 4.83 -54.66 -2.02
C ARG A 123 4.82 -53.20 -2.47
N ALA A 124 4.35 -52.92 -3.69
CA ALA A 124 4.24 -51.56 -4.22
C ALA A 124 3.31 -50.68 -3.36
N LYS A 125 2.18 -51.22 -2.90
CA LYS A 125 1.25 -50.53 -1.99
C LYS A 125 1.92 -50.22 -0.64
N ALA A 126 2.63 -51.19 -0.05
CA ALA A 126 3.29 -51.03 1.24
C ALA A 126 4.40 -49.96 1.18
N VAL A 127 5.18 -49.93 0.09
CA VAL A 127 6.20 -48.90 -0.16
C VAL A 127 5.54 -47.51 -0.26
N ARG A 128 4.46 -47.38 -1.05
CA ARG A 128 3.71 -46.13 -1.17
C ARG A 128 3.15 -45.68 0.18
N ASP A 129 2.44 -46.55 0.90
CA ASP A 129 1.75 -46.19 2.14
C ASP A 129 2.75 -45.78 3.22
N ARG A 130 3.86 -46.52 3.36
CA ARG A 130 4.94 -46.16 4.29
C ARG A 130 5.57 -44.82 3.93
N GLY A 131 5.89 -44.60 2.66
CA GLY A 131 6.50 -43.34 2.19
C GLY A 131 5.57 -42.13 2.35
N VAL A 132 4.30 -42.27 1.95
CA VAL A 132 3.29 -41.21 2.08
C VAL A 132 3.00 -40.90 3.55
N MET A 133 2.95 -41.91 4.43
CA MET A 133 2.79 -41.67 5.87
C MET A 133 3.95 -40.87 6.45
N ALA A 134 5.20 -41.24 6.14
CA ALA A 134 6.38 -40.51 6.62
C ALA A 134 6.38 -39.06 6.12
N LEU A 135 6.08 -38.85 4.82
CA LEU A 135 6.01 -37.51 4.23
C LEU A 135 4.87 -36.66 4.81
N ARG A 136 3.70 -37.26 5.10
CA ARG A 136 2.60 -36.56 5.78
C ARG A 136 2.95 -36.16 7.21
N HIS A 137 3.67 -37.02 7.93
CA HIS A 137 4.17 -36.68 9.26
C HIS A 137 5.13 -35.49 9.21
N HIS A 138 6.07 -35.51 8.25
CA HIS A 138 6.99 -34.39 8.03
C HIS A 138 6.23 -33.10 7.66
N LEU A 139 5.21 -33.19 6.81
CA LEU A 139 4.34 -32.05 6.47
C LEU A 139 3.67 -31.45 7.72
N THR A 140 3.13 -32.28 8.60
CA THR A 140 2.50 -31.82 9.86
C THR A 140 3.51 -31.14 10.79
N GLN A 141 4.75 -31.64 10.86
CA GLN A 141 5.81 -31.00 11.64
C GLN A 141 6.17 -29.61 11.07
N LEU A 142 6.29 -29.50 9.75
CA LEU A 142 6.58 -28.23 9.08
C LEU A 142 5.45 -27.21 9.25
N GLU A 143 4.19 -27.64 9.18
CA GLU A 143 3.03 -26.78 9.42
C GLU A 143 2.97 -26.29 10.87
N ALA A 144 3.41 -27.11 11.83
CA ALA A 144 3.49 -26.74 13.25
C ALA A 144 4.63 -25.74 13.55
N SER A 145 5.71 -25.75 12.76
CA SER A 145 6.85 -24.85 12.90
C SER A 145 6.75 -23.57 12.06
N ALA A 146 5.64 -23.36 11.35
CA ALA A 146 5.50 -22.22 10.44
C ALA A 146 5.44 -20.88 11.19
N PRO A 147 6.23 -19.87 10.80
CA PRO A 147 6.21 -18.55 11.40
C PRO A 147 4.90 -17.81 11.05
N PRO A 148 4.55 -16.76 11.83
CA PRO A 148 3.37 -15.96 11.54
C PRO A 148 3.47 -15.28 10.17
N VAL A 149 2.38 -15.34 9.40
CA VAL A 149 2.30 -14.74 8.05
C VAL A 149 2.47 -13.23 8.12
N VAL A 150 3.38 -12.69 7.31
CA VAL A 150 3.57 -11.24 7.16
C VAL A 150 2.32 -10.62 6.54
N ARG A 151 1.56 -9.85 7.32
CA ARG A 151 0.57 -8.92 6.76
C ARG A 151 1.20 -7.53 6.65
N PRO A 152 1.28 -6.95 5.46
CA PRO A 152 1.66 -5.56 5.30
C PRO A 152 0.56 -4.67 5.92
N GLY A 153 0.99 -3.66 6.70
CA GLY A 153 0.08 -2.78 7.44
C GLY A 153 0.27 -2.75 8.96
N SER A 154 1.13 -3.59 9.54
CA SER A 154 1.59 -3.49 10.93
C SER A 154 2.54 -2.30 11.13
N SER A 155 2.00 -1.09 10.96
CA SER A 155 2.59 0.14 11.49
C SER A 155 2.31 0.17 13.00
N SER A 156 3.30 0.56 13.80
CA SER A 156 3.20 0.71 15.25
C SER A 156 2.16 1.75 15.72
N TYR A 157 1.54 2.49 14.80
CA TYR A 157 0.41 3.38 15.10
C TYR A 157 -0.84 2.62 15.56
N ALA A 158 -1.05 1.39 15.08
CA ALA A 158 -2.24 0.59 15.39
C ALA A 158 -2.33 0.15 16.87
N GLY A 159 -1.21 0.17 17.61
CA GLY A 159 -1.19 -0.22 19.02
C GLY A 159 -1.73 0.84 19.98
N ASN A 160 -1.74 2.12 19.58
CA ASN A 160 -1.89 3.23 20.54
C ASN A 160 -3.18 4.05 20.41
N VAL A 161 -4.08 3.74 19.46
CA VAL A 161 -5.31 4.53 19.22
C VAL A 161 -6.59 3.83 19.73
N SER A 162 -6.47 2.80 20.58
CA SER A 162 -7.63 2.13 21.23
C SER A 162 -8.41 3.01 22.23
N ARG A 163 -8.19 4.33 22.27
CA ARG A 163 -8.94 5.29 23.10
C ARG A 163 -9.03 6.65 22.41
N ALA A 164 -10.06 6.86 21.60
CA ALA A 164 -10.73 8.16 21.49
C ALA A 164 -12.04 8.01 20.73
N ALA A 165 -13.07 8.65 21.27
CA ALA A 165 -14.45 8.56 20.83
C ALA A 165 -14.68 9.09 19.42
N THR A 166 -15.67 8.47 18.78
CA THR A 166 -16.36 8.89 17.57
C THR A 166 -16.91 10.32 17.68
N PRO A 167 -16.76 11.13 16.62
CA PRO A 167 -17.79 12.07 16.22
C PRO A 167 -18.45 11.59 14.93
N ALA A 168 -19.77 11.54 14.98
CA ALA A 168 -20.63 11.29 13.84
C ALA A 168 -20.46 12.39 12.78
N ALA A 169 -20.65 11.99 11.51
CA ALA A 169 -20.70 12.78 10.29
C ALA A 169 -19.42 12.77 9.44
N ILE A 170 -19.29 11.76 8.58
CA ILE A 170 -18.84 11.95 7.19
C ILE A 170 -19.65 11.01 6.30
N VAL A 171 -20.31 11.61 5.32
CA VAL A 171 -21.17 11.00 4.30
C VAL A 171 -20.39 9.95 3.52
N SER A 172 -20.96 8.75 3.43
CA SER A 172 -20.41 7.61 2.71
C SER A 172 -20.20 7.94 1.23
N LEU A 173 -18.99 7.70 0.72
CA LEU A 173 -18.79 7.48 -0.71
C LEU A 173 -19.75 6.35 -1.16
N PRO A 174 -20.26 6.37 -2.40
CA PRO A 174 -21.05 5.26 -2.91
C PRO A 174 -20.27 3.96 -2.70
N ASP A 175 -20.90 2.93 -2.14
CA ASP A 175 -20.31 1.63 -1.80
C ASP A 175 -19.61 0.99 -3.02
N LEU A 176 -18.37 1.39 -3.30
CA LEU A 176 -17.41 0.63 -4.08
C LEU A 176 -16.78 -0.40 -3.15
N MET A 177 -17.63 -1.30 -2.65
CA MET A 177 -17.18 -2.48 -1.92
C MET A 177 -16.19 -3.23 -2.81
N VAL A 178 -14.99 -3.51 -2.29
CA VAL A 178 -14.10 -4.53 -2.84
C VAL A 178 -14.96 -5.77 -3.05
N TYR A 179 -15.03 -6.27 -4.28
CA TYR A 179 -15.83 -7.44 -4.63
C TYR A 179 -15.47 -8.59 -3.68
N ARG A 180 -16.33 -8.84 -2.70
CA ARG A 180 -16.25 -10.04 -1.86
C ARG A 180 -16.97 -11.12 -2.65
N PRO A 181 -16.28 -12.17 -3.13
CA PRO A 181 -16.97 -13.26 -3.78
C PRO A 181 -17.97 -13.84 -2.77
N SER A 182 -19.22 -13.99 -3.20
CA SER A 182 -20.17 -14.84 -2.49
C SER A 182 -19.52 -16.22 -2.39
N ARG A 183 -19.11 -16.62 -1.18
CA ARG A 183 -18.56 -17.95 -0.88
C ARG A 183 -19.63 -19.04 -0.88
N ARG A 184 -20.70 -18.86 -1.67
CA ARG A 184 -21.72 -19.88 -1.87
C ARG A 184 -21.84 -20.14 -3.36
N SER A 185 -21.32 -21.30 -3.77
CA SER A 185 -21.83 -22.01 -4.93
C SER A 185 -23.24 -22.50 -4.59
N GLU A 186 -24.18 -21.56 -4.48
CA GLU A 186 -25.60 -21.89 -4.49
C GLU A 186 -25.93 -22.16 -5.96
N ARG A 187 -26.28 -23.42 -6.26
CA ARG A 187 -26.75 -23.78 -7.61
C ARG A 187 -27.92 -22.86 -7.94
N VAL A 188 -27.77 -22.03 -8.97
CA VAL A 188 -28.82 -21.16 -9.48
C VAL A 188 -30.06 -22.01 -9.76
N SER A 189 -31.20 -21.64 -9.18
CA SER A 189 -32.44 -22.38 -9.39
C SER A 189 -32.85 -22.34 -10.86
N ALA A 190 -33.59 -23.36 -11.33
CA ALA A 190 -34.07 -23.39 -12.72
C ALA A 190 -34.93 -22.16 -13.08
N THR A 191 -35.67 -21.61 -12.11
CA THR A 191 -36.46 -20.38 -12.25
C THR A 191 -35.59 -19.14 -12.39
N GLU A 192 -34.56 -18.98 -11.55
CA GLU A 192 -33.62 -17.86 -11.65
C GLU A 192 -32.79 -17.93 -12.94
N TYR A 193 -32.36 -19.13 -13.34
CA TYR A 193 -31.65 -19.33 -14.59
C TYR A 193 -32.47 -18.86 -15.79
N LYS A 194 -33.76 -19.24 -15.84
CA LYS A 194 -34.67 -18.81 -16.91
C LYS A 194 -34.82 -17.29 -16.95
N GLN A 195 -35.04 -16.67 -15.79
CA GLN A 195 -35.16 -15.20 -15.66
C GLN A 195 -33.88 -14.47 -16.10
N LEU A 196 -32.71 -14.93 -15.68
CA LEU A 196 -31.42 -14.35 -16.07
C LEU A 196 -31.17 -14.50 -17.58
N MET A 197 -31.54 -15.64 -18.16
CA MET A 197 -31.44 -15.84 -19.61
C MET A 197 -32.41 -14.95 -20.41
N ASP A 198 -33.62 -14.70 -19.89
CA ASP A 198 -34.56 -13.73 -20.47
C ASP A 198 -33.99 -12.30 -20.41
N GLN A 199 -33.40 -11.90 -19.28
CA GLN A 199 -32.72 -10.61 -19.15
C GLN A 199 -31.52 -10.48 -20.12
N ILE A 200 -30.73 -11.54 -20.29
CA ILE A 200 -29.62 -11.57 -21.25
C ILE A 200 -30.13 -11.36 -22.68
N ARG A 201 -31.25 -12.00 -23.06
CA ARG A 201 -31.88 -11.79 -24.37
C ARG A 201 -32.37 -10.36 -24.55
N ALA A 202 -33.03 -9.80 -23.53
CA ALA A 202 -33.50 -8.42 -23.55
C ALA A 202 -32.34 -7.43 -23.74
N VAL A 203 -31.26 -7.55 -22.97
CA VAL A 203 -30.09 -6.67 -23.09
C VAL A 203 -29.43 -6.77 -24.47
N LYS A 204 -29.40 -7.97 -25.08
CA LYS A 204 -28.87 -8.15 -26.44
C LYS A 204 -29.70 -7.44 -27.51
N LEU A 205 -31.02 -7.42 -27.35
CA LEU A 205 -31.92 -6.67 -28.23
C LEU A 205 -31.77 -5.16 -28.01
N GLU A 206 -31.75 -4.71 -26.75
CA GLU A 206 -31.57 -3.30 -26.40
C GLU A 206 -30.25 -2.72 -26.92
N ARG A 207 -29.17 -3.53 -26.99
CA ARG A 207 -27.83 -3.09 -27.43
C ARG A 207 -27.84 -2.31 -28.74
N GLN A 208 -28.71 -2.67 -29.69
CA GLN A 208 -28.80 -2.02 -31.00
C GLN A 208 -29.34 -0.58 -30.92
N THR A 209 -30.07 -0.27 -29.86
CA THR A 209 -30.73 1.02 -29.64
C THR A 209 -30.00 1.90 -28.62
N MET A 210 -28.96 1.38 -27.95
CA MET A 210 -28.18 2.15 -26.98
C MET A 210 -27.23 3.12 -27.69
N LEU A 211 -27.14 4.35 -27.18
CA LEU A 211 -26.15 5.34 -27.63
C LEU A 211 -24.72 4.83 -27.43
N ASP A 212 -24.50 4.07 -26.36
CA ASP A 212 -23.23 3.39 -26.10
C ASP A 212 -23.44 1.86 -26.00
N PRO A 213 -23.12 1.11 -27.07
CA PRO A 213 -23.32 -0.34 -27.10
C PRO A 213 -22.49 -1.11 -26.08
N TYR A 214 -21.39 -0.55 -25.57
CA TYR A 214 -20.52 -1.22 -24.61
C TYR A 214 -21.14 -1.24 -23.20
N VAL A 215 -22.12 -0.38 -22.90
CA VAL A 215 -22.93 -0.47 -21.67
C VAL A 215 -23.67 -1.80 -21.61
N ALA A 216 -24.14 -2.32 -22.75
CA ALA A 216 -24.73 -3.64 -22.81
C ALA A 216 -23.75 -4.73 -22.37
N ASN A 217 -22.46 -4.64 -22.74
CA ASN A 217 -21.45 -5.60 -22.29
C ASN A 217 -21.26 -5.56 -20.77
N LEU A 218 -21.25 -4.39 -20.13
CA LEU A 218 -21.19 -4.32 -18.65
C LEU A 218 -22.42 -4.99 -17.99
N LYS A 219 -23.62 -4.76 -18.54
CA LYS A 219 -24.85 -5.42 -18.07
C LYS A 219 -24.78 -6.93 -18.25
N LEU A 220 -24.39 -7.39 -19.45
CA LEU A 220 -24.23 -8.81 -19.76
C LEU A 220 -23.19 -9.47 -18.86
N ALA A 221 -22.05 -8.82 -18.60
CA ALA A 221 -21.01 -9.33 -17.73
C ALA A 221 -21.54 -9.62 -16.32
N ARG A 222 -22.30 -8.69 -15.74
CA ARG A 222 -22.94 -8.87 -14.41
C ARG A 222 -23.96 -10.01 -14.40
N LEU A 223 -24.71 -10.20 -15.48
CA LEU A 223 -25.67 -11.31 -15.60
C LEU A 223 -24.96 -12.66 -15.74
N TRP A 224 -23.89 -12.73 -16.53
CA TRP A 224 -23.06 -13.93 -16.65
C TRP A 224 -22.32 -14.26 -15.34
N ASP A 225 -21.91 -13.25 -14.56
CA ASP A 225 -21.32 -13.45 -13.23
C ASP A 225 -22.30 -14.13 -12.26
N ARG A 226 -23.58 -13.71 -12.27
CA ARG A 226 -24.66 -14.34 -11.50
C ARG A 226 -24.95 -15.77 -11.93
N LEU A 227 -24.74 -16.08 -13.22
CA LEU A 227 -24.84 -17.44 -13.77
C LEU A 227 -23.57 -18.27 -13.55
N HIS A 228 -22.53 -17.68 -12.95
CA HIS A 228 -21.21 -18.29 -12.78
C HIS A 228 -20.53 -18.73 -14.10
N ASP A 229 -20.93 -18.16 -15.24
CA ASP A 229 -20.26 -18.34 -16.53
C ASP A 229 -19.06 -17.39 -16.61
N THR A 230 -17.94 -17.83 -16.03
CA THR A 230 -16.75 -16.98 -15.85
C THR A 230 -16.09 -16.58 -17.16
N ALA A 231 -16.20 -17.38 -18.23
CA ALA A 231 -15.59 -17.09 -19.52
C ALA A 231 -16.33 -15.94 -20.22
N ARG A 232 -17.67 -16.03 -20.32
CA ARG A 232 -18.48 -14.96 -20.92
C ARG A 232 -18.50 -13.71 -20.08
N CYS A 233 -18.48 -13.85 -18.75
CA CYS A 233 -18.36 -12.73 -17.83
C CYS A 233 -17.10 -11.89 -18.16
N LEU A 234 -15.94 -12.55 -18.29
CA LEU A 234 -14.67 -11.90 -18.61
C LEU A 234 -14.68 -11.18 -19.95
N GLU A 235 -15.07 -11.87 -21.03
CA GLU A 235 -15.11 -11.31 -22.38
C GLU A 235 -15.98 -10.03 -22.44
N ASN A 236 -17.10 -10.03 -21.71
CA ASN A 236 -17.99 -8.88 -21.63
C ASN A 236 -17.42 -7.74 -20.76
N TYR A 237 -16.68 -8.04 -19.68
CA TYR A 237 -15.97 -7.01 -18.91
C TYR A 237 -14.82 -6.37 -19.71
N GLU A 238 -14.03 -7.17 -20.44
CA GLU A 238 -12.99 -6.68 -21.35
C GLU A 238 -13.58 -5.81 -22.45
N SER A 239 -14.68 -6.26 -23.07
CA SER A 239 -15.41 -5.47 -24.06
C SER A 239 -15.99 -4.18 -23.48
N ALA A 240 -16.41 -4.17 -22.21
CA ALA A 240 -16.89 -2.97 -21.52
C ALA A 240 -15.78 -1.94 -21.26
N CYS A 241 -14.50 -2.32 -21.29
CA CYS A 241 -13.39 -1.38 -21.15
C CYS A 241 -13.08 -0.59 -22.44
N GLN A 242 -13.64 -1.01 -23.59
CA GLN A 242 -13.40 -0.36 -24.87
C GLN A 242 -13.95 1.06 -24.92
N VAL A 243 -13.35 1.88 -25.79
CA VAL A 243 -13.75 3.26 -26.07
C VAL A 243 -14.51 3.28 -27.39
N MET A 244 -15.55 4.09 -27.48
CA MET A 244 -16.26 4.31 -28.74
C MET A 244 -15.33 4.94 -29.77
N THR A 245 -15.42 4.47 -31.00
CA THR A 245 -14.68 5.03 -32.12
C THR A 245 -15.17 6.44 -32.46
N GLU A 246 -14.34 7.25 -33.11
CA GLU A 246 -14.71 8.61 -33.53
C GLU A 246 -15.98 8.62 -34.40
N LYS A 247 -16.16 7.59 -35.24
CA LYS A 247 -17.36 7.43 -36.08
C LYS A 247 -18.62 7.17 -35.27
N GLU A 248 -18.51 6.46 -34.14
CA GLU A 248 -19.65 6.20 -33.25
C GLU A 248 -19.96 7.44 -32.41
N LEU A 249 -18.94 8.16 -31.96
CA LEU A 249 -19.12 9.43 -31.23
C LEU A 249 -19.76 10.52 -32.11
N ALA A 250 -19.39 10.60 -33.38
CA ALA A 250 -19.96 11.56 -34.34
C ALA A 250 -21.46 11.36 -34.62
N ARG A 251 -22.04 10.20 -34.25
CA ARG A 251 -23.47 9.91 -34.39
C ARG A 251 -24.28 10.36 -33.17
N ILE A 252 -23.63 10.69 -32.06
CA ILE A 252 -24.28 11.14 -30.84
C ILE A 252 -24.64 12.63 -30.99
N PRO A 253 -25.88 13.04 -30.66
CA PRO A 253 -26.25 14.45 -30.62
C PRO A 253 -25.30 15.26 -29.73
N PRO A 254 -24.83 16.44 -30.15
CA PRO A 254 -23.91 17.26 -29.36
C PRO A 254 -24.41 17.56 -27.95
N GLU A 255 -25.72 17.70 -27.75
CA GLU A 255 -26.32 17.98 -26.44
C GLU A 255 -26.18 16.80 -25.46
N MET A 256 -26.02 15.57 -25.97
CA MET A 256 -25.90 14.34 -25.17
C MET A 256 -24.47 13.83 -25.07
N LEU A 257 -23.52 14.43 -25.81
CA LEU A 257 -22.17 13.91 -25.93
C LEU A 257 -21.44 13.88 -24.58
N GLU A 258 -21.54 14.95 -23.79
CA GLU A 258 -20.90 15.04 -22.48
C GLU A 258 -21.44 13.96 -21.52
N GLU A 259 -22.76 13.79 -21.45
CA GLU A 259 -23.40 12.77 -20.63
C GLU A 259 -23.00 11.35 -21.07
N VAL A 260 -22.88 11.09 -22.38
CA VAL A 260 -22.45 9.79 -22.89
C VAL A 260 -20.98 9.53 -22.57
N LEU A 261 -20.10 10.53 -22.70
CA LEU A 261 -18.68 10.40 -22.32
C LEU A 261 -18.52 10.16 -20.82
N GLU A 262 -19.32 10.81 -19.98
CA GLU A 262 -19.32 10.55 -18.53
C GLU A 262 -19.77 9.11 -18.23
N LYS A 263 -20.88 8.66 -18.82
CA LYS A 263 -21.36 7.27 -18.69
C LYS A 263 -20.35 6.26 -19.21
N GLN A 264 -19.64 6.58 -20.29
CA GLN A 264 -18.57 5.76 -20.84
C GLN A 264 -17.41 5.65 -19.84
N ARG A 265 -16.96 6.77 -19.25
CA ARG A 265 -15.92 6.78 -18.21
C ARG A 265 -16.33 5.93 -17.01
N LEU A 266 -17.54 6.12 -16.49
CA LEU A 266 -18.06 5.36 -15.34
C LEU A 266 -18.17 3.87 -15.63
N ARG A 267 -18.64 3.50 -16.83
CA ARG A 267 -18.67 2.10 -17.27
C ARG A 267 -17.27 1.49 -17.25
N ARG A 268 -16.31 2.14 -17.91
CA ARG A 268 -14.93 1.64 -18.01
C ARG A 268 -14.30 1.49 -16.62
N ARG A 269 -14.52 2.45 -15.73
CA ARG A 269 -14.08 2.36 -14.33
C ARG A 269 -14.67 1.16 -13.60
N ALA A 270 -15.96 0.90 -13.74
CA ALA A 270 -16.62 -0.26 -13.13
C ALA A 270 -16.09 -1.59 -13.70
N ALA A 271 -15.80 -1.65 -15.00
CA ALA A 271 -15.26 -2.84 -15.63
C ALA A 271 -13.80 -3.11 -15.21
N LEU A 272 -12.94 -2.08 -15.24
CA LEU A 272 -11.56 -2.16 -14.75
C LEU A 272 -11.52 -2.56 -13.28
N HIS A 273 -12.45 -2.07 -12.47
CA HIS A 273 -12.54 -2.41 -11.05
C HIS A 273 -12.72 -3.91 -10.79
N PHE A 274 -13.65 -4.51 -11.53
CA PHE A 274 -13.86 -5.95 -11.48
C PHE A 274 -12.64 -6.74 -11.96
N LEU A 275 -12.07 -6.34 -13.11
CA LEU A 275 -10.95 -7.04 -13.71
C LEU A 275 -9.71 -7.03 -12.81
N PHE A 276 -9.35 -5.88 -12.22
CA PHE A 276 -8.19 -5.84 -11.32
C PHE A 276 -8.46 -6.65 -10.05
N SER A 277 -9.68 -6.60 -9.49
CA SER A 277 -10.03 -7.34 -8.28
C SER A 277 -9.87 -8.85 -8.50
N ARG A 278 -10.24 -9.34 -9.69
CA ARG A 278 -10.01 -10.72 -10.10
C ARG A 278 -8.54 -11.03 -10.33
N ALA A 279 -7.79 -10.16 -11.01
CA ALA A 279 -6.36 -10.34 -11.24
C ALA A 279 -5.59 -10.46 -9.91
N LEU A 280 -5.93 -9.62 -8.93
CA LEU A 280 -5.40 -9.72 -7.55
C LEU A 280 -5.74 -11.08 -6.91
N GLN A 281 -6.98 -11.55 -7.01
CA GLN A 281 -7.37 -12.88 -6.48
C GLN A 281 -6.60 -14.03 -7.14
N ARG A 282 -6.29 -13.90 -8.43
CA ARG A 282 -5.52 -14.89 -9.20
C ARG A 282 -4.00 -14.73 -9.04
N LYS A 283 -3.54 -13.78 -8.23
CA LYS A 283 -2.12 -13.45 -8.04
C LYS A 283 -1.42 -13.02 -9.35
N GLN A 284 -2.15 -12.48 -10.30
CA GLN A 284 -1.63 -11.92 -11.55
C GLN A 284 -1.23 -10.46 -11.31
N ARG A 285 -0.06 -10.25 -10.70
CA ARG A 285 0.33 -8.94 -10.14
C ARG A 285 0.60 -7.86 -11.18
N GLU A 286 1.27 -8.22 -12.29
CA GLU A 286 1.52 -7.32 -13.42
C GLU A 286 0.21 -6.83 -14.05
N GLU A 287 -0.67 -7.77 -14.42
CA GLU A 287 -1.98 -7.46 -14.99
C GLU A 287 -2.83 -6.59 -14.03
N ALA A 288 -2.82 -6.91 -12.73
CA ALA A 288 -3.51 -6.11 -11.73
C ALA A 288 -2.96 -4.67 -11.63
N ALA A 289 -1.64 -4.49 -11.70
CA ALA A 289 -1.01 -3.17 -11.67
C ALA A 289 -1.38 -2.34 -12.91
N ASP A 290 -1.39 -2.95 -14.09
CA ASP A 290 -1.79 -2.29 -15.33
C ASP A 290 -3.26 -1.84 -15.31
N LEU A 291 -4.15 -2.72 -14.82
CA LEU A 291 -5.58 -2.43 -14.72
C LEU A 291 -5.87 -1.33 -13.69
N LEU A 292 -5.17 -1.33 -12.55
CA LEU A 292 -5.27 -0.27 -11.54
C LEU A 292 -4.74 1.07 -12.07
N SER A 293 -3.64 1.06 -12.81
CA SER A 293 -3.09 2.27 -13.43
C SER A 293 -4.11 2.91 -14.38
N LYS A 294 -4.71 2.11 -15.27
CA LYS A 294 -5.79 2.56 -16.17
C LYS A 294 -7.02 3.06 -15.41
N PHE A 295 -7.36 2.44 -14.28
CA PHE A 295 -8.48 2.89 -13.45
C PHE A 295 -8.25 4.31 -12.89
N ILE A 296 -7.04 4.58 -12.40
CA ILE A 296 -6.64 5.89 -11.86
C ILE A 296 -6.54 6.94 -12.96
N GLU A 297 -6.08 6.58 -14.17
CA GLU A 297 -6.07 7.49 -15.32
C GLU A 297 -7.46 8.00 -15.70
N LEU A 298 -8.52 7.24 -15.41
CA LEU A 298 -9.91 7.65 -15.64
C LEU A 298 -10.52 8.45 -14.48
N ALA A 299 -9.74 8.73 -13.43
CA ALA A 299 -10.18 9.59 -12.34
C ALA A 299 -10.35 11.04 -12.82
N LEU A 300 -11.41 11.70 -12.37
CA LEU A 300 -11.53 13.13 -12.55
C LEU A 300 -10.51 13.84 -11.64
N PRO A 301 -10.03 15.05 -12.00
CA PRO A 301 -9.11 15.81 -11.16
C PRO A 301 -9.59 15.96 -9.71
N GLU A 302 -10.90 16.14 -9.50
CA GLU A 302 -11.49 16.33 -8.16
C GLU A 302 -11.50 15.04 -7.32
N ASP A 303 -11.51 13.87 -7.97
CA ASP A 303 -11.59 12.55 -7.31
C ASP A 303 -10.25 11.80 -7.32
N ARG A 304 -9.24 12.31 -8.04
CA ARG A 304 -7.94 11.64 -8.20
C ARG A 304 -7.29 11.28 -6.88
N LEU A 305 -7.22 12.22 -5.94
CA LEU A 305 -6.63 11.94 -4.62
C LEU A 305 -7.41 10.87 -3.82
N LYS A 306 -8.75 10.84 -3.96
CA LYS A 306 -9.58 9.82 -3.30
C LYS A 306 -9.35 8.44 -3.91
N ASP A 307 -9.27 8.37 -5.23
CA ASP A 307 -8.99 7.12 -5.95
C ASP A 307 -7.58 6.60 -5.65
N VAL A 308 -6.59 7.48 -5.64
CA VAL A 308 -5.21 7.13 -5.29
C VAL A 308 -5.14 6.61 -3.85
N ALA A 309 -5.84 7.24 -2.90
CA ALA A 309 -5.93 6.76 -1.53
C ALA A 309 -6.68 5.41 -1.41
N TYR A 310 -7.72 5.20 -2.22
CA TYR A 310 -8.44 3.93 -2.31
C TYR A 310 -7.52 2.80 -2.81
N VAL A 311 -6.72 3.08 -3.83
CA VAL A 311 -5.77 2.10 -4.37
C VAL A 311 -4.62 1.85 -3.40
N ASP A 312 -4.04 2.87 -2.74
CA ASP A 312 -3.05 2.65 -1.65
C ASP A 312 -3.60 1.69 -0.59
N ARG A 313 -4.88 1.83 -0.22
CA ARG A 313 -5.52 0.94 0.75
C ARG A 313 -5.55 -0.51 0.27
N ILE A 314 -5.93 -0.77 -0.98
CA ILE A 314 -5.94 -2.13 -1.54
C ILE A 314 -4.51 -2.69 -1.59
N LEU A 315 -3.56 -1.88 -2.05
CA LEU A 315 -2.16 -2.27 -2.20
C LEU A 315 -1.44 -2.43 -0.87
N ARG A 316 -1.93 -1.78 0.21
CA ARG A 316 -1.43 -1.98 1.57
C ARG A 316 -1.63 -3.41 2.06
N GLU A 317 -2.68 -4.09 1.62
CA GLU A 317 -2.97 -5.48 1.98
C GLU A 317 -2.13 -6.49 1.18
N GLN A 318 -1.48 -6.05 0.09
CA GLN A 318 -0.71 -6.93 -0.80
C GLN A 318 0.69 -7.20 -0.26
N GLU A 319 1.17 -8.43 -0.47
CA GLU A 319 2.48 -8.90 -0.01
C GLU A 319 3.60 -7.88 -0.31
N TYR A 320 4.43 -7.68 0.71
CA TYR A 320 5.50 -6.68 0.71
C TYR A 320 6.57 -6.95 -0.36
N ILE A 321 6.90 -8.23 -0.60
CA ILE A 321 7.76 -8.72 -1.68
C ILE A 321 6.87 -9.56 -2.57
N GLU A 322 6.84 -9.22 -3.85
CA GLU A 322 5.93 -9.88 -4.77
C GLU A 322 6.44 -11.23 -5.25
N ASP A 323 7.74 -11.45 -5.38
CA ASP A 323 8.23 -12.76 -5.80
C ASP A 323 8.21 -13.74 -4.61
N PRO A 324 7.31 -14.74 -4.61
CA PRO A 324 7.22 -15.70 -3.51
C PRO A 324 8.31 -16.77 -3.58
N THR A 325 9.09 -16.83 -4.67
CA THR A 325 10.11 -17.87 -4.88
C THR A 325 11.43 -17.53 -4.21
N LEU A 326 11.69 -16.24 -3.97
CA LEU A 326 12.89 -15.76 -3.30
C LEU A 326 12.91 -16.19 -1.84
N ALA A 327 13.78 -17.15 -1.52
CA ALA A 327 13.81 -17.85 -0.23
C ALA A 327 15.05 -17.52 0.62
N SER A 328 15.91 -16.62 0.14
CA SER A 328 17.09 -16.14 0.87
C SER A 328 17.07 -14.60 1.00
N PRO A 329 17.41 -14.03 2.18
CA PRO A 329 17.53 -12.58 2.34
C PRO A 329 18.50 -11.92 1.35
N ASP A 330 19.60 -12.62 1.03
CA ASP A 330 20.61 -12.12 0.10
C ASP A 330 20.07 -12.08 -1.34
N GLU A 331 19.33 -13.11 -1.75
CA GLU A 331 18.68 -13.18 -3.06
C GLU A 331 17.64 -12.07 -3.22
N ILE A 332 16.83 -11.84 -2.18
CA ILE A 332 15.84 -10.77 -2.14
C ILE A 332 16.52 -9.41 -2.29
N THR A 333 17.53 -9.14 -1.46
CA THR A 333 18.26 -7.86 -1.47
C THR A 333 18.96 -7.63 -2.82
N PHE A 334 19.57 -8.67 -3.38
CA PHE A 334 20.23 -8.62 -4.69
C PHE A 334 19.21 -8.36 -5.82
N ALA A 335 18.07 -9.04 -5.82
CA ALA A 335 17.02 -8.85 -6.81
C ALA A 335 16.48 -7.41 -6.78
N ILE A 336 16.22 -6.87 -5.59
CA ILE A 336 15.74 -5.49 -5.42
C ILE A 336 16.77 -4.50 -5.94
N ARG A 337 18.05 -4.65 -5.57
CA ARG A 337 19.11 -3.72 -6.00
C ARG A 337 19.36 -3.73 -7.51
N ASN A 338 19.29 -4.91 -8.14
CA ASN A 338 19.55 -5.03 -9.57
C ASN A 338 18.41 -4.53 -10.44
N THR A 339 17.17 -4.77 -10.01
CA THR A 339 15.97 -4.37 -10.78
C THR A 339 15.48 -2.97 -10.41
N ASN A 340 15.94 -2.45 -9.26
CA ASN A 340 15.36 -1.29 -8.58
C ASN A 340 13.83 -1.35 -8.45
N SER A 341 13.31 -2.56 -8.22
CA SER A 341 11.89 -2.86 -8.16
C SER A 341 11.58 -3.71 -6.93
N LEU A 342 10.41 -3.47 -6.33
CA LEU A 342 9.86 -4.31 -5.27
C LEU A 342 8.73 -5.21 -5.80
N GLY A 343 8.45 -5.16 -7.10
CA GLY A 343 7.32 -5.78 -7.77
C GLY A 343 6.32 -4.76 -8.33
N HIS A 344 5.46 -5.21 -9.24
CA HIS A 344 4.59 -4.34 -10.04
C HIS A 344 3.57 -3.55 -9.19
N LEU A 345 2.94 -4.20 -8.21
CA LEU A 345 1.95 -3.60 -7.32
C LEU A 345 2.62 -2.67 -6.28
N THR A 346 3.77 -3.06 -5.75
CA THR A 346 4.52 -2.24 -4.79
C THR A 346 5.11 -1.00 -5.47
N ASP A 347 5.60 -1.14 -6.69
CA ASP A 347 6.10 -0.02 -7.49
C ASP A 347 4.97 0.92 -7.90
N LEU A 348 3.79 0.39 -8.25
CA LEU A 348 2.59 1.20 -8.45
C LEU A 348 2.25 1.96 -7.17
N ARG A 349 2.15 1.27 -6.03
CA ARG A 349 1.89 1.89 -4.74
C ARG A 349 2.89 3.00 -4.42
N PHE A 350 4.17 2.79 -4.72
CA PHE A 350 5.20 3.80 -4.50
C PHE A 350 4.96 5.07 -5.33
N LYS A 351 4.63 4.93 -6.63
CA LYS A 351 4.25 6.07 -7.48
C LYS A 351 3.06 6.84 -6.90
N LEU A 352 2.04 6.11 -6.44
CA LEU A 352 0.83 6.67 -5.84
C LEU A 352 1.10 7.40 -4.52
N LEU A 353 1.92 6.81 -3.64
CA LEU A 353 2.32 7.44 -2.39
C LEU A 353 3.12 8.72 -2.61
N LYS A 354 3.99 8.78 -3.62
CA LYS A 354 4.69 10.01 -4.00
C LYS A 354 3.73 11.10 -4.47
N GLU A 355 2.71 10.74 -5.25
CA GLU A 355 1.66 11.67 -5.67
C GLU A 355 0.90 12.23 -4.46
N LEU A 356 0.45 11.37 -3.55
CA LEU A 356 -0.22 11.80 -2.31
C LEU A 356 0.68 12.67 -1.43
N LEU A 357 1.96 12.31 -1.30
CA LEU A 357 2.92 13.05 -0.49
C LEU A 357 3.18 14.45 -1.06
N ALA A 358 3.17 14.60 -2.39
CA ALA A 358 3.27 15.92 -3.02
C ALA A 358 2.07 16.81 -2.67
N SER A 359 0.86 16.24 -2.61
CA SER A 359 -0.35 16.97 -2.21
C SER A 359 -0.49 17.19 -0.70
N SER A 360 0.11 16.33 0.12
CA SER A 360 0.05 16.39 1.58
C SER A 360 1.44 16.17 2.20
N PRO A 361 2.36 17.15 2.04
CA PRO A 361 3.79 16.98 2.34
C PRO A 361 4.12 16.87 3.83
N THR A 362 3.15 17.10 4.71
CA THR A 362 3.33 17.03 6.18
C THR A 362 2.60 15.85 6.81
N ASP A 363 2.00 14.95 6.01
CA ASP A 363 1.35 13.76 6.56
C ASP A 363 2.40 12.72 7.00
N PRO A 364 2.41 12.31 8.28
CA PRO A 364 3.43 11.43 8.83
C PRO A 364 3.37 10.00 8.26
N TYR A 365 2.18 9.49 7.89
CA TYR A 365 2.06 8.16 7.28
C TYR A 365 2.66 8.14 5.88
N LEU A 366 2.39 9.17 5.07
CA LEU A 366 2.93 9.27 3.72
C LEU A 366 4.46 9.41 3.75
N ILE A 367 4.99 10.27 4.63
CA ILE A 367 6.43 10.43 4.80
C ILE A 367 7.08 9.11 5.20
N GLU A 368 6.57 8.43 6.24
CA GLU A 368 7.15 7.15 6.69
C GLU A 368 7.03 6.06 5.61
N SER A 369 5.90 5.98 4.91
CA SER A 369 5.66 4.94 3.90
C SER A 369 6.59 5.10 2.69
N VAL A 370 6.81 6.34 2.23
CA VAL A 370 7.74 6.63 1.13
C VAL A 370 9.18 6.42 1.58
N ALA A 371 9.56 6.87 2.78
CA ALA A 371 10.92 6.67 3.32
C ALA A 371 11.27 5.19 3.46
N ASN A 372 10.32 4.38 3.97
CA ASN A 372 10.47 2.94 4.10
C ASN A 372 10.65 2.25 2.75
N ILE A 373 10.01 2.71 1.66
CA ILE A 373 10.26 2.17 0.32
C ILE A 373 11.64 2.56 -0.22
N HIS A 374 12.11 3.78 0.06
CA HIS A 374 13.47 4.19 -0.30
C HIS A 374 14.55 3.36 0.41
N VAL A 375 14.40 3.12 1.72
CA VAL A 375 15.31 2.25 2.49
C VAL A 375 15.46 0.88 1.82
N ARG A 376 14.35 0.26 1.43
CA ARG A 376 14.33 -1.06 0.76
C ARG A 376 15.12 -1.10 -0.53
N ARG A 377 14.97 -0.05 -1.33
CA ARG A 377 15.67 0.10 -2.61
C ARG A 377 17.16 0.44 -2.41
N GLY A 378 17.61 0.63 -1.16
CA GLY A 378 18.96 1.08 -0.83
C GLY A 378 19.17 2.59 -1.08
N GLU A 379 18.09 3.35 -1.27
CA GLU A 379 18.10 4.78 -1.59
C GLU A 379 18.14 5.61 -0.30
N PHE A 380 19.17 5.40 0.54
CA PHE A 380 19.26 5.96 1.88
C PHE A 380 19.25 7.49 1.93
N ALA A 381 19.82 8.17 0.92
CA ALA A 381 19.81 9.63 0.84
C ALA A 381 18.38 10.20 0.74
N ALA A 382 17.53 9.58 -0.08
CA ALA A 382 16.13 9.98 -0.21
C ALA A 382 15.31 9.65 1.05
N ALA A 383 15.63 8.53 1.72
CA ALA A 383 15.03 8.18 3.00
C ALA A 383 15.45 9.14 4.14
N GLU A 384 16.69 9.60 4.15
CA GLU A 384 17.22 10.57 5.11
C GLU A 384 16.50 11.93 5.00
N GLU A 385 16.27 12.40 3.77
CA GLU A 385 15.51 13.65 3.54
C GLU A 385 14.10 13.56 4.15
N LEU A 386 13.41 12.44 3.93
CA LEU A 386 12.05 12.22 4.43
C LEU A 386 12.01 12.02 5.95
N THR A 387 12.96 11.29 6.52
CA THR A 387 13.05 11.10 7.98
C THR A 387 13.43 12.39 8.70
N SER A 388 14.23 13.25 8.07
CA SER A 388 14.53 14.60 8.60
C SER A 388 13.27 15.45 8.65
N ARG A 389 12.51 15.48 7.54
CA ARG A 389 11.19 16.14 7.49
C ARG A 389 10.22 15.59 8.55
N PHE A 390 10.24 14.28 8.81
CA PHE A 390 9.40 13.66 9.83
C PHE A 390 9.73 14.15 11.25
N VAL A 391 11.01 14.28 11.57
CA VAL A 391 11.47 14.71 12.91
C VAL A 391 11.07 16.17 13.18
N GLU A 392 11.11 17.02 12.16
CA GLU A 392 10.69 18.43 12.22
C GLU A 392 9.18 18.61 12.42
N LEU A 393 8.37 17.56 12.24
CA LEU A 393 6.92 17.66 12.44
C LEU A 393 6.56 17.93 13.91
N PRO A 394 5.70 18.94 14.19
CA PRO A 394 5.17 19.19 15.52
C PRO A 394 4.49 17.93 16.08
N PRO A 395 4.63 17.63 17.40
CA PRO A 395 4.04 16.44 18.01
C PRO A 395 2.53 16.28 17.75
N VAL A 396 1.80 17.40 17.67
CA VAL A 396 0.34 17.46 17.42
C VAL A 396 -0.02 17.01 15.99
N LYS A 397 0.91 17.12 15.02
CA LYS A 397 0.72 16.71 13.62
C LYS A 397 1.17 15.27 13.36
N ARG A 398 1.52 14.50 14.39
CA ARG A 398 1.89 13.09 14.22
C ARG A 398 0.70 12.17 13.98
N ILE A 399 -0.53 12.66 14.17
CA ILE A 399 -1.77 11.94 13.83
C ILE A 399 -2.01 12.06 12.31
N SER A 400 -1.93 10.93 11.59
CA SER A 400 -2.11 10.91 10.14
C SER A 400 -3.58 10.98 9.73
N LEU A 401 -3.90 11.80 8.73
CA LEU A 401 -5.24 11.81 8.12
C LEU A 401 -5.50 10.53 7.31
N TYR A 402 -4.47 10.02 6.63
CA TYR A 402 -4.54 8.80 5.80
C TYR A 402 -4.32 7.50 6.60
N GLY A 403 -3.65 7.57 7.75
CA GLY A 403 -3.48 6.47 8.69
C GLY A 403 -4.76 6.19 9.49
N THR A 404 -5.40 7.24 10.02
CA THR A 404 -6.59 7.12 10.89
C THR A 404 -7.84 6.65 10.13
N LEU A 405 -8.02 7.06 8.87
CA LEU A 405 -9.14 6.61 8.02
C LEU A 405 -9.09 5.11 7.67
N ALA A 406 -7.90 4.50 7.70
CA ALA A 406 -7.74 3.07 7.44
C ALA A 406 -8.13 2.22 8.67
N GLU A 407 -7.91 2.72 9.89
CA GLU A 407 -8.09 1.98 11.14
C GLU A 407 -9.55 2.02 11.65
N LEU A 408 -10.30 3.10 11.38
CA LEU A 408 -11.69 3.27 11.82
C LEU A 408 -12.70 2.24 11.24
N ARG A 409 -12.32 1.42 10.25
CA ARG A 409 -13.20 0.37 9.68
C ARG A 409 -12.80 -1.06 10.10
N PHE A 410 -11.69 -1.24 10.82
CA PHE A 410 -11.28 -2.52 11.41
C PHE A 410 -11.61 -2.62 12.91
N GLY A 411 -12.21 -1.56 13.48
CA GLY A 411 -12.77 -1.53 14.84
C GLY A 411 -14.30 -1.64 14.90
N LEU A 412 -14.93 -2.24 13.88
CA LEU A 412 -16.33 -2.69 13.90
C LEU A 412 -16.45 -4.11 13.37
#